data_AF-A0A541B282-F1
#
_entry.id   AF-A0A541B282-F1
#
_cell.length_a   1.000
_cell.length_b   1.000
_cell.length_c   1.000
_cell.angle_alpha   90.00
_cell.angle_beta   90.00
_cell.angle_gamma   90.00
#
_symmetry.space_group_name_H-M   'P 1'
#
loop_
_entity.id
_entity.type
_entity.pdbx_description
1 polymer ?
#
loop_
_entity_poly.entity_id
_entity_poly.type
_entity_poly.pdbx_seq_one_letter_code
_entity_poly.pdbx_strand_id
1 'polypeptide(L)'
;MSGEGLPTLQLGEAKDLRLAIVAGSWHPEISEALIAGARRVAKQAQIEDVTLIRVAGAIELPVVAQALARTHDAVVALGVVIRGGTPHFEYVCDAVTAGLTRVSLDESTPVGNGVLTCDTEQQARDRSGLPGSVEDKGEQACSAAIDTAVTLKHLRRPGTERSVR
;
A
#
# COMPACT_ATOMS: atom_id res chain seq x y z
N MET A 1 4.70 -1.12 -11.67
CA MET A 1 3.56 -0.76 -12.53
C MET A 1 3.80 0.64 -13.08
N SER A 2 4.23 0.79 -14.33
CA SER A 2 4.34 2.08 -15.04
C SER A 2 2.94 2.67 -15.31
N GLY A 3 2.81 3.99 -15.48
CA GLY A 3 1.52 4.68 -15.65
C GLY A 3 0.67 4.29 -16.87
N GLU A 4 1.19 3.48 -17.79
CA GLU A 4 0.42 2.90 -18.90
C GLU A 4 -0.33 1.64 -18.43
N GLY A 5 -1.64 1.55 -18.75
CA GLY A 5 -2.46 0.39 -18.43
C GLY A 5 -3.11 0.40 -17.04
N LEU A 6 -3.31 1.59 -16.44
CA LEU A 6 -4.00 1.71 -15.16
C LEU A 6 -5.42 1.11 -15.23
N PRO A 7 -5.78 0.20 -14.32
CA PRO A 7 -7.13 -0.37 -14.28
C PRO A 7 -8.14 0.69 -13.81
N THR A 8 -9.41 0.49 -14.19
CA THR A 8 -10.52 1.21 -13.55
C THR A 8 -10.77 0.56 -12.19
N LEU A 9 -10.71 1.35 -11.11
CA LEU A 9 -10.82 0.86 -9.74
C LEU A 9 -12.18 1.21 -9.12
N GLN A 10 -12.74 0.29 -8.35
CA GLN A 10 -14.03 0.42 -7.67
C GLN A 10 -13.84 0.97 -6.25
N LEU A 11 -13.80 2.30 -6.11
CA LEU A 11 -13.68 2.96 -4.81
C LEU A 11 -15.04 3.33 -4.18
N GLY A 12 -16.13 3.31 -4.94
CA GLY A 12 -17.44 3.83 -4.50
C GLY A 12 -18.17 3.02 -3.42
N GLU A 13 -17.77 1.76 -3.21
CA GLU A 13 -18.38 0.86 -2.21
C GLU A 13 -17.51 0.66 -0.96
N ALA A 14 -16.45 1.46 -0.85
CA ALA A 14 -15.41 1.29 0.16
C ALA A 14 -15.70 1.97 1.50
N LYS A 15 -16.71 2.85 1.58
CA LYS A 15 -16.97 3.71 2.76
C LYS A 15 -16.99 2.99 4.12
N ASP A 16 -17.45 1.73 4.14
CA ASP A 16 -17.61 0.93 5.35
C ASP A 16 -16.39 0.02 5.64
N LEU A 17 -15.29 0.16 4.90
CA LEU A 17 -14.06 -0.58 5.14
C LEU A 17 -13.25 0.07 6.27
N ARG A 18 -12.59 -0.76 7.07
CA ARG A 18 -11.53 -0.33 7.99
C ARG A 18 -10.21 -0.41 7.26
N LEU A 19 -9.54 0.72 7.07
CA LEU A 19 -8.28 0.82 6.34
C LEU A 19 -7.13 1.07 7.31
N ALA A 20 -6.07 0.28 7.21
CA ALA A 20 -4.83 0.57 7.89
C ALA A 20 -3.74 1.03 6.92
N ILE A 21 -2.94 2.01 7.34
CA ILE A 21 -1.72 2.45 6.67
C ILE A 21 -0.57 2.26 7.65
N VAL A 22 0.45 1.50 7.25
CA VAL A 22 1.71 1.38 7.98
C VAL A 22 2.84 1.98 7.14
N ALA A 23 3.61 2.89 7.72
CA ALA A 23 4.63 3.63 6.97
C ALA A 23 5.99 3.68 7.70
N GLY A 24 7.07 3.37 6.98
CA GLY A 24 8.45 3.53 7.46
C GLY A 24 8.83 5.00 7.67
N SER A 25 9.82 5.26 8.53
CA SER A 25 10.23 6.63 8.90
C SER A 25 11.47 7.14 8.18
N TRP A 26 12.17 6.30 7.42
CA TRP A 26 13.30 6.71 6.58
C TRP A 26 12.84 7.60 5.41
N HIS A 27 13.69 8.55 5.02
CA HIS A 27 13.44 9.55 3.98
C HIS A 27 12.10 10.30 4.19
N PRO A 28 12.02 11.15 5.24
CA PRO A 28 10.74 11.68 5.73
C PRO A 28 9.93 12.40 4.65
N GLU A 29 10.55 13.22 3.81
CA GLU A 29 9.85 13.92 2.73
C GLU A 29 9.14 12.96 1.75
N ILE A 30 9.83 11.90 1.34
CA ILE A 30 9.31 10.86 0.44
C ILE A 30 8.22 10.05 1.15
N SER A 31 8.46 9.67 2.41
CA SER A 31 7.51 8.90 3.21
C SER A 31 6.21 9.68 3.47
N GLU A 32 6.29 10.96 3.82
CA GLU A 32 5.12 11.81 4.00
C GLU A 32 4.35 12.01 2.69
N ALA A 33 5.04 12.12 1.55
CA ALA A 33 4.39 12.21 0.26
C ALA A 33 3.59 10.94 -0.09
N LEU A 34 4.16 9.75 0.15
CA LEU A 34 3.47 8.47 -0.01
C LEU A 34 2.23 8.39 0.91
N ILE A 35 2.37 8.78 2.18
CA ILE A 35 1.25 8.80 3.13
C ILE A 35 0.15 9.76 2.64
N ALA A 36 0.54 10.94 2.13
CA ALA A 36 -0.40 11.91 1.59
C ALA A 36 -1.16 11.36 0.38
N GLY A 37 -0.48 10.66 -0.54
CA GLY A 37 -1.11 9.94 -1.66
C GLY A 37 -2.14 8.93 -1.19
N ALA A 38 -1.77 8.05 -0.26
CA ALA A 38 -2.68 7.05 0.29
C ALA A 38 -3.90 7.68 1.00
N ARG A 39 -3.69 8.75 1.78
CA ARG A 39 -4.78 9.47 2.47
C ARG A 39 -5.72 10.18 1.49
N ARG A 40 -5.22 10.70 0.36
CA ARG A 40 -6.07 11.27 -0.69
C ARG A 40 -7.06 10.24 -1.22
N VAL A 41 -6.58 9.03 -1.51
CA VAL A 41 -7.45 7.93 -1.97
C VAL A 41 -8.46 7.52 -0.91
N ALA A 42 -8.03 7.33 0.33
CA ALA A 42 -8.95 6.96 1.42
C ALA A 42 -10.09 8.00 1.57
N LYS A 43 -9.76 9.29 1.44
CA LYS A 43 -10.73 10.38 1.43
C LYS A 43 -11.66 10.34 0.21
N GLN A 44 -11.15 10.09 -1.00
CA GLN A 44 -11.96 9.94 -2.22
C GLN A 44 -12.92 8.74 -2.12
N ALA A 45 -12.47 7.66 -1.48
CA ALA A 45 -13.26 6.46 -1.18
C ALA A 45 -14.21 6.63 0.01
N GLN A 46 -14.22 7.80 0.66
CA GLN A 46 -15.06 8.14 1.81
C GLN A 46 -14.91 7.18 3.01
N ILE A 47 -13.71 6.63 3.22
CA ILE A 47 -13.40 5.79 4.37
C ILE A 47 -13.13 6.68 5.59
N GLU A 48 -13.91 6.53 6.65
CA GLU A 48 -13.74 7.26 7.91
C GLU A 48 -12.80 6.55 8.90
N ASP A 49 -12.84 5.21 8.92
CA ASP A 49 -11.99 4.40 9.82
C ASP A 49 -10.63 4.13 9.17
N VAL A 50 -9.72 5.12 9.28
CA VAL A 50 -8.35 5.05 8.77
C VAL A 50 -7.34 5.08 9.92
N THR A 51 -6.68 3.95 10.16
CA THR A 51 -5.57 3.84 11.10
C THR A 51 -4.24 4.16 10.40
N LEU A 52 -3.39 5.02 10.98
CA LEU A 52 -2.02 5.25 10.51
C LEU A 52 -1.01 4.91 11.60
N ILE A 53 -0.08 4.00 11.29
CA ILE A 53 1.03 3.61 12.17
C ILE A 53 2.37 3.91 11.50
N ARG A 54 3.31 4.46 12.28
CA ARG A 54 4.70 4.67 11.85
C ARG A 54 5.61 3.61 12.45
N VAL A 55 6.56 3.12 11.66
CA VAL A 55 7.59 2.17 12.07
C VAL A 55 8.98 2.70 11.74
N ALA A 56 10.02 2.09 12.31
CA ALA A 56 11.40 2.55 12.13
C ALA A 56 11.83 2.49 10.65
N GLY A 57 11.75 1.32 10.01
CA GLY A 57 12.07 1.15 8.60
C GLY A 57 11.26 0.07 7.89
N ALA A 58 11.71 -0.29 6.69
CA ALA A 58 10.99 -1.23 5.83
C ALA A 58 10.91 -2.65 6.41
N ILE A 59 11.93 -3.07 7.17
CA ILE A 59 12.00 -4.40 7.80
C ILE A 59 10.87 -4.61 8.82
N GLU A 60 10.40 -3.57 9.48
CA GLU A 60 9.30 -3.67 10.45
C GLU A 60 7.91 -3.69 9.77
N LEU A 61 7.81 -3.37 8.47
CA LEU A 61 6.53 -3.28 7.78
C LEU A 61 5.75 -4.61 7.81
N PRO A 62 6.33 -5.79 7.48
CA PRO A 62 5.55 -7.03 7.41
C PRO A 62 4.91 -7.42 8.75
N VAL A 63 5.64 -7.32 9.86
CA VAL A 63 5.11 -7.74 11.17
C VAL A 63 3.98 -6.83 11.65
N VAL A 64 4.10 -5.53 11.43
CA VAL A 64 3.03 -4.57 11.79
C VAL A 64 1.86 -4.67 10.81
N ALA A 65 2.11 -4.86 9.51
CA ALA A 65 1.08 -5.11 8.52
C ALA A 65 0.25 -6.36 8.88
N GLN A 66 0.89 -7.43 9.38
CA GLN A 66 0.19 -8.63 9.82
C GLN A 66 -0.76 -8.37 10.99
N ALA A 67 -0.29 -7.63 11.99
CA ALA A 67 -1.13 -7.26 13.13
C ALA A 67 -2.35 -6.42 12.70
N LEU A 68 -2.16 -5.52 11.74
CA LEU A 68 -3.23 -4.68 11.18
C LEU A 68 -4.21 -5.49 10.32
N ALA A 69 -3.71 -6.42 9.50
CA ALA A 69 -4.52 -7.26 8.60
C ALA A 69 -5.54 -8.15 9.31
N ARG A 70 -5.30 -8.46 10.60
CA ARG A 70 -6.24 -9.22 11.46
C ARG A 70 -7.45 -8.40 11.93
N THR A 71 -7.33 -7.08 11.92
CA THR A 71 -8.32 -6.17 12.50
C THR A 71 -8.90 -5.18 11.49
N HIS A 72 -8.36 -5.13 10.28
CA HIS A 72 -8.76 -4.21 9.21
C HIS A 72 -9.15 -4.98 7.95
N ASP A 73 -9.91 -4.34 7.08
CA ASP A 73 -10.41 -4.95 5.86
C ASP A 73 -9.43 -4.75 4.68
N ALA A 74 -8.50 -3.80 4.81
CA ALA A 74 -7.39 -3.55 3.89
C ALA A 74 -6.19 -2.95 4.64
N VAL A 75 -4.98 -3.25 4.18
CA VAL A 75 -3.73 -2.67 4.71
C VAL A 75 -2.92 -2.05 3.57
N VAL A 76 -2.29 -0.92 3.80
CA VAL A 76 -1.34 -0.27 2.88
C VAL A 76 0.01 -0.19 3.57
N ALA A 77 1.02 -0.81 2.98
CA ALA A 77 2.40 -0.76 3.46
C ALA A 77 3.21 0.24 2.62
N LEU A 78 3.69 1.29 3.26
CA LEU A 78 4.42 2.39 2.62
C LEU A 78 5.85 2.45 3.16
N GLY A 79 6.81 2.67 2.26
CA GLY A 79 8.20 2.79 2.67
C GLY A 79 9.09 3.14 1.50
N VAL A 80 10.36 3.34 1.79
CA VAL A 80 11.36 3.61 0.78
C VAL A 80 12.68 3.00 1.22
N VAL A 81 13.28 2.24 0.32
CA VAL A 81 14.60 1.65 0.44
C VAL A 81 15.37 2.12 -0.79
N ILE A 82 16.48 2.81 -0.56
CA ILE A 82 17.37 3.30 -1.62
C ILE A 82 18.69 2.54 -1.55
N ARG A 83 19.18 2.11 -2.71
CA ARG A 83 20.43 1.34 -2.82
C ARG A 83 21.61 2.08 -2.20
N GLY A 84 22.32 1.38 -1.31
CA GLY A 84 23.59 1.82 -0.75
C GLY A 84 24.80 1.12 -1.39
N GLY A 85 25.92 1.09 -0.68
CA GLY A 85 27.17 0.48 -1.16
C GLY A 85 27.32 -1.02 -0.90
N THR A 86 26.28 -1.70 -0.40
CA THR A 86 26.35 -3.13 -0.01
C THR A 86 25.13 -3.91 -0.50
N PRO A 87 25.19 -5.26 -0.52
CA PRO A 87 24.05 -6.12 -0.86
C PRO A 87 22.84 -6.02 0.08
N HIS A 88 22.90 -5.20 1.13
CA HIS A 88 21.81 -5.01 2.08
C HIS A 88 20.50 -4.63 1.38
N PHE A 89 20.58 -3.82 0.32
CA PHE A 89 19.41 -3.40 -0.46
C PHE A 89 18.63 -4.59 -1.02
N GLU A 90 19.29 -5.53 -1.69
CA GLU A 90 18.64 -6.69 -2.29
C GLU A 90 17.92 -7.54 -1.24
N TYR A 91 18.62 -7.86 -0.15
CA TYR A 91 18.07 -8.73 0.90
C TYR A 91 16.90 -8.09 1.64
N VAL A 92 16.98 -6.80 1.93
CA VAL A 92 15.87 -6.07 2.58
C VAL A 92 14.65 -6.00 1.64
N CYS A 93 14.85 -5.58 0.39
CA CYS A 93 13.76 -5.43 -0.56
C CYS A 93 13.04 -6.76 -0.83
N ASP A 94 13.79 -7.84 -0.99
CA ASP A 94 13.23 -9.18 -1.22
C ASP A 94 12.44 -9.68 0.00
N ALA A 95 13.04 -9.64 1.19
CA ALA A 95 12.40 -10.10 2.42
C ALA A 95 11.13 -9.30 2.77
N VAL A 96 11.15 -7.98 2.58
CA VAL A 96 9.98 -7.12 2.83
C VAL A 96 8.87 -7.41 1.84
N THR A 97 9.19 -7.50 0.54
CA THR A 97 8.19 -7.78 -0.49
C THR A 97 7.56 -9.15 -0.29
N ALA A 98 8.37 -10.19 -0.10
CA ALA A 98 7.88 -11.54 0.19
C ALA A 98 7.06 -11.59 1.49
N GLY A 99 7.48 -10.87 2.52
CA GLY A 99 6.75 -10.76 3.78
C GLY A 99 5.37 -10.14 3.62
N LEU A 100 5.25 -9.02 2.89
CA LEU A 100 3.96 -8.36 2.64
C LEU A 100 3.03 -9.24 1.79
N THR A 101 3.57 -9.92 0.76
CA THR A 101 2.80 -10.91 -0.01
C THR A 101 2.27 -12.03 0.89
N ARG A 102 3.13 -12.57 1.76
CA ARG A 102 2.73 -13.62 2.70
C ARG A 102 1.64 -13.15 3.65
N VAL A 103 1.76 -11.96 4.24
CA VAL A 103 0.71 -11.39 5.11
C VAL A 103 -0.63 -11.33 4.40
N SER A 104 -0.64 -10.87 3.15
CA SER A 104 -1.87 -10.79 2.36
C SER A 104 -2.56 -12.15 2.18
N LEU A 105 -1.78 -13.21 1.99
CA LEU A 105 -2.29 -14.57 1.81
C LEU A 105 -2.70 -15.20 3.14
N ASP A 106 -1.82 -15.14 4.14
CA ASP A 106 -2.00 -15.76 5.46
C ASP A 106 -3.24 -15.20 6.18
N GLU A 107 -3.47 -13.88 6.08
CA GLU A 107 -4.59 -13.22 6.76
C GLU A 107 -5.82 -13.03 5.84
N SER A 108 -5.72 -13.41 4.56
CA SER A 108 -6.79 -13.21 3.55
C SER A 108 -7.32 -11.76 3.49
N THR A 109 -6.42 -10.79 3.71
CA THR A 109 -6.71 -9.36 3.74
C THR A 109 -5.70 -8.67 2.81
N PRO A 110 -6.13 -7.85 1.84
CA PRO A 110 -5.23 -7.29 0.85
C PRO A 110 -4.22 -6.33 1.48
N VAL A 111 -2.96 -6.49 1.09
CA VAL A 111 -1.86 -5.59 1.46
C VAL A 111 -1.39 -4.83 0.21
N GLY A 112 -1.77 -3.56 0.10
CA GLY A 112 -1.27 -2.66 -0.93
C GLY A 112 0.20 -2.32 -0.70
N ASN A 113 1.06 -2.71 -1.65
CA ASN A 113 2.50 -2.48 -1.55
C ASN A 113 2.90 -1.14 -2.20
N GLY A 114 3.18 -0.14 -1.36
CA GLY A 114 3.76 1.14 -1.73
C GLY A 114 5.19 1.31 -1.20
N VAL A 115 5.95 0.21 -1.06
CA VAL A 115 7.36 0.25 -0.71
C VAL A 115 8.18 0.54 -1.96
N LEU A 116 8.81 1.70 -2.01
CA LEU A 116 9.72 2.09 -3.08
C LEU A 116 11.06 1.38 -2.93
N THR A 117 11.48 0.64 -3.94
CA THR A 117 12.79 -0.02 -4.01
C THR A 117 13.58 0.60 -5.16
N CYS A 118 14.40 1.60 -4.86
CA CYS A 118 15.03 2.45 -5.88
C CYS A 118 16.55 2.42 -5.84
N ASP A 119 17.20 2.58 -6.99
CA ASP A 119 18.65 2.70 -7.07
C ASP A 119 19.13 4.10 -6.64
N THR A 120 18.29 5.14 -6.82
CA THR A 120 18.62 6.52 -6.46
C THR A 120 17.48 7.22 -5.72
N GLU A 121 17.82 8.28 -4.96
CA GLU A 121 16.81 9.11 -4.31
C GLU A 121 15.90 9.81 -5.31
N GLN A 122 16.42 10.25 -6.46
CA GLN A 122 15.60 10.89 -7.50
C GLN A 122 14.52 9.94 -8.01
N GLN A 123 14.84 8.67 -8.24
CA GLN A 123 13.84 7.68 -8.65
C GLN A 123 12.72 7.50 -7.61
N ALA A 124 13.04 7.61 -6.32
CA ALA A 124 12.05 7.54 -5.25
C ALA A 124 11.20 8.81 -5.19
N ARG A 125 11.81 10.00 -5.32
CA ARG A 125 11.10 11.28 -5.43
C ARG A 125 10.12 11.26 -6.60
N ASP A 126 10.56 10.81 -7.78
CA ASP A 126 9.75 10.70 -8.99
C ASP A 126 8.52 9.79 -8.85
N ARG A 127 8.45 8.96 -7.79
CA ARG A 127 7.39 7.97 -7.55
C ARG A 127 6.56 8.20 -6.30
N SER A 128 6.87 9.24 -5.56
CA SER A 128 6.32 9.48 -4.22
C SER A 128 5.05 10.32 -4.18
N GLY A 129 4.63 10.89 -5.32
CA GLY A 129 3.52 11.84 -5.35
C GLY A 129 3.87 13.25 -4.84
N LEU A 130 5.17 13.59 -4.81
CA LEU A 130 5.64 14.97 -4.63
C LEU A 130 5.27 15.83 -5.86
N PRO A 131 5.26 17.17 -5.72
CA PRO A 131 5.15 18.05 -6.88
C PRO A 131 6.22 17.73 -7.93
N GLY A 132 5.79 17.41 -9.16
CA GLY A 132 6.68 17.02 -10.25
C GLY A 132 7.01 15.52 -10.32
N SER A 133 6.54 14.71 -9.37
CA SER A 133 6.61 13.25 -9.50
C SER A 133 5.83 12.77 -10.72
N VAL A 134 6.38 11.79 -11.43
CA VAL A 134 5.72 11.13 -12.57
C VAL A 134 4.72 10.07 -12.12
N GLU A 135 4.85 9.56 -10.89
CA GLU A 135 3.94 8.59 -10.29
C GLU A 135 3.65 8.95 -8.82
N ASP A 136 2.52 8.46 -8.31
CA ASP A 136 2.19 8.44 -6.89
C ASP A 136 1.93 7.00 -6.45
N LYS A 137 2.95 6.36 -5.86
CA LYS A 137 2.86 4.99 -5.37
C LYS A 137 2.06 4.86 -4.08
N GLY A 138 1.90 5.93 -3.31
CA GLY A 138 1.03 5.94 -2.14
C GLY A 138 -0.43 5.83 -2.54
N GLU A 139 -0.84 6.63 -3.52
CA GLU A 139 -2.16 6.56 -4.17
C GLU A 139 -2.39 5.17 -4.78
N GLN A 140 -1.48 4.70 -5.64
CA GLN A 140 -1.67 3.41 -6.32
C GLN A 140 -1.78 2.23 -5.35
N ALA A 141 -0.95 2.20 -4.30
CA ALA A 141 -1.00 1.14 -3.30
C ALA A 141 -2.32 1.15 -2.51
N CYS A 142 -2.79 2.34 -2.13
CA CYS A 142 -4.05 2.48 -1.40
C CYS A 142 -5.25 2.09 -2.26
N SER A 143 -5.31 2.56 -3.50
CA SER A 143 -6.41 2.25 -4.42
C SER A 143 -6.49 0.76 -4.71
N ALA A 144 -5.35 0.08 -4.90
CA ALA A 144 -5.31 -1.36 -5.11
C ALA A 144 -5.79 -2.16 -3.87
N ALA A 145 -5.41 -1.73 -2.67
CA ALA A 145 -5.83 -2.40 -1.44
C ALA A 145 -7.36 -2.28 -1.22
N ILE A 146 -7.91 -1.08 -1.45
CA ILE A 146 -9.35 -0.80 -1.32
C ILE A 146 -10.16 -1.60 -2.34
N ASP A 147 -9.79 -1.51 -3.63
CA ASP A 147 -10.49 -2.20 -4.72
C ASP A 147 -10.52 -3.72 -4.50
N THR A 148 -9.39 -4.28 -4.08
CA THR A 148 -9.30 -5.72 -3.75
C THR A 148 -10.18 -6.07 -2.56
N ALA A 149 -10.23 -5.23 -1.52
CA ALA A 149 -11.07 -5.47 -0.35
C ALA A 149 -12.57 -5.46 -0.70
N VAL A 150 -13.01 -4.53 -1.56
CA VAL A 150 -14.37 -4.50 -2.10
C VAL A 150 -14.67 -5.79 -2.87
N THR A 151 -13.74 -6.20 -3.75
CA THR A 151 -13.87 -7.45 -4.52
C THR A 151 -14.00 -8.67 -3.61
N LEU A 152 -13.15 -8.81 -2.60
CA LEU A 152 -13.21 -9.93 -1.64
C LEU A 152 -14.50 -9.91 -0.83
N LYS A 153 -15.00 -8.73 -0.44
CA LYS A 153 -16.30 -8.58 0.23
C LYS A 153 -17.45 -9.07 -0.65
N HIS A 154 -17.39 -8.82 -1.96
CA HIS A 154 -18.36 -9.35 -2.92
C HIS A 154 -18.29 -10.86 -3.09
N LEU A 155 -17.10 -11.45 -3.12
CA LEU A 155 -16.94 -12.90 -3.24
C LEU A 155 -17.37 -13.66 -1.97
N ARG A 156 -17.27 -13.02 -0.79
CA ARG A 156 -17.69 -13.61 0.49
C ARG A 156 -19.21 -13.58 0.71
N ARG A 157 -19.95 -12.79 -0.08
CA ARG A 157 -21.43 -12.75 -0.02
C ARG A 157 -21.99 -13.93 -0.82
N PRO A 158 -22.87 -14.77 -0.24
CA PRO A 158 -23.54 -15.83 -1.00
C PRO A 158 -24.40 -15.22 -2.13
N GLY A 159 -24.19 -15.65 -3.38
CA GLY A 159 -25.07 -15.33 -4.52
C GLY A 159 -24.67 -14.18 -5.45
N THR A 160 -23.51 -13.53 -5.24
CA THR A 160 -23.04 -12.36 -6.02
C THR A 160 -22.08 -12.67 -7.17
N GLU A 161 -21.88 -13.96 -7.50
CA GLU A 161 -20.95 -14.44 -8.55
C GLU A 161 -21.20 -13.84 -9.96
N ARG A 162 -22.36 -13.20 -10.19
CA ARG A 162 -22.75 -12.66 -11.51
C ARG A 162 -22.39 -11.20 -11.76
N SER A 163 -21.91 -10.44 -10.76
CA SER A 163 -21.72 -8.98 -10.89
C SER A 163 -20.27 -8.49 -10.86
N VAL A 164 -19.28 -9.38 -10.71
CA VAL A 164 -17.86 -8.98 -10.76
C VAL A 164 -17.38 -9.04 -12.21
N ARG A 165 -17.47 -7.92 -12.93
CA ARG A 165 -16.77 -7.65 -14.20
C ARG A 165 -16.39 -6.18 -14.28
#